data_AF-A0AAI8FRD3-F1
#
_entry.id   AF-A0AAI8FRD3-F1
#
_cell.length_a   1.000
_cell.length_b   1.000
_cell.length_c   1.000
_cell.angle_alpha   90.00
_cell.angle_beta   90.00
_cell.angle_gamma   90.00
#
_symmetry.space_group_name_H-M   'P 1'
#
loop_
_entity.id
_entity.type
_entity.pdbx_description
1 polymer ?
#
loop_
_entity_poly.entity_id
_entity_poly.type
_entity_poly.pdbx_seq_one_letter_code
_entity_poly.pdbx_strand_id
1 'polypeptide(L)'
;MTTHNTIKAAMARAFFASAYADQWDDAGVTGLNPSGRDWMDMTPEETDPAALCAAETLTRDLARAHPECRMDRVFSLDLLYAVAVAAQQRESTIDGDRDLLPDTFGHYLAMQAMGTGVGLRDAFGRVVYDAIRVPHVEFGGYSLSRDYF
;
A
#
# COMPACT_ATOMS: atom_id res chain seq x y z
N MET A 1 -11.27 -1.10 -14.60
CA MET A 1 -10.34 -0.27 -13.81
C MET A 1 -8.97 -0.36 -14.47
N THR A 2 -8.22 0.74 -14.58
CA THR A 2 -6.83 0.72 -15.09
C THR A 2 -5.88 0.18 -14.01
N THR A 3 -4.72 -0.35 -14.39
CA THR A 3 -3.68 -0.81 -13.44
C THR A 3 -3.31 0.30 -12.46
N HIS A 4 -3.13 1.53 -12.95
CA HIS A 4 -2.98 2.73 -12.10
C HIS A 4 -4.03 2.83 -10.99
N ASN A 5 -5.31 2.76 -11.36
CA ASN A 5 -6.41 2.96 -10.42
C ASN A 5 -6.52 1.78 -9.46
N THR A 6 -6.19 0.56 -9.89
CA THR A 6 -6.13 -0.62 -9.02
C THR A 6 -5.04 -0.47 -7.95
N ILE A 7 -3.82 -0.10 -8.35
CA ILE A 7 -2.70 0.13 -7.41
C ILE A 7 -3.09 1.22 -6.41
N LYS A 8 -3.60 2.35 -6.90
CA LYS A 8 -3.95 3.49 -6.06
C LYS A 8 -5.10 3.18 -5.09
N ALA A 9 -6.11 2.45 -5.55
CA ALA A 9 -7.21 2.01 -4.68
C ALA A 9 -6.72 1.06 -3.58
N ALA A 10 -5.82 0.12 -3.92
CA ALA A 10 -5.24 -0.79 -2.95
C ALA A 10 -4.34 -0.06 -1.92
N MET A 11 -3.59 0.96 -2.35
CA MET A 11 -2.85 1.83 -1.42
C MET A 11 -3.78 2.50 -0.42
N ALA A 12 -4.86 3.14 -0.91
CA ALA A 12 -5.82 3.82 -0.05
C ALA A 12 -6.51 2.84 0.92
N ARG A 13 -6.83 1.63 0.43
CA ARG A 13 -7.37 0.57 1.27
C ARG A 13 -6.44 0.16 2.40
N ALA A 14 -5.16 -0.03 2.11
CA ALA A 14 -4.17 -0.40 3.11
C ALA A 14 -3.97 0.71 4.17
N PHE A 15 -3.90 1.98 3.76
CA PHE A 15 -3.88 3.11 4.69
C PHE A 15 -5.08 3.09 5.63
N PHE A 16 -6.28 2.90 5.08
CA PHE A 16 -7.50 2.87 5.87
C PHE A 16 -7.53 1.67 6.83
N ALA A 17 -7.22 0.47 6.34
CA ALA A 17 -7.25 -0.74 7.17
C ALA A 17 -6.25 -0.66 8.34
N SER A 18 -5.05 -0.12 8.11
CA SER A 18 -4.06 0.08 9.17
C SER A 18 -4.56 1.08 10.23
N ALA A 19 -5.05 2.25 9.80
CA ALA A 19 -5.54 3.27 10.73
C ALA A 19 -6.83 2.85 11.45
N TYR A 20 -7.69 2.08 10.79
CA TYR A 20 -8.89 1.51 11.39
C TYR A 20 -8.54 0.49 12.48
N ALA A 21 -7.52 -0.35 12.24
CA ALA A 21 -6.99 -1.26 13.24
C ALA A 21 -6.44 -0.50 14.46
N ASP A 22 -5.70 0.60 14.25
CA ASP A 22 -5.21 1.44 15.34
C ASP A 22 -6.37 2.00 16.21
N GLN A 23 -7.42 2.56 15.60
CA GLN A 23 -8.57 3.09 16.35
C GLN A 23 -9.32 1.98 17.10
N TRP A 24 -9.41 0.78 16.51
CA TRP A 24 -10.03 -0.37 17.15
C TRP A 24 -9.28 -0.78 18.42
N ASP A 25 -7.96 -0.87 18.33
CA ASP A 25 -7.09 -1.23 19.45
C ASP A 25 -7.15 -0.17 20.55
N ASP A 26 -7.10 1.12 20.19
CA ASP A 26 -7.21 2.26 21.13
C ASP A 26 -8.58 2.30 21.84
N ALA A 27 -9.67 1.91 21.17
CA ALA A 27 -11.00 1.83 21.76
C ALA A 27 -11.17 0.67 22.75
N GLY A 28 -10.18 -0.23 22.86
CA GLY A 28 -10.21 -1.36 23.80
C GLY A 28 -11.30 -2.39 23.49
N VAL A 29 -11.74 -2.47 22.23
CA VAL A 29 -12.81 -3.38 21.79
C VAL A 29 -12.27 -4.81 21.73
N THR A 30 -12.37 -5.53 22.86
CA THR A 30 -11.87 -6.91 23.03
C THR A 30 -12.90 -8.00 22.70
N GLY A 31 -14.17 -7.63 22.50
CA GLY A 31 -15.28 -8.58 22.34
C GLY A 31 -15.40 -9.23 20.95
N LEU A 32 -14.71 -8.68 19.97
CA LEU A 32 -14.62 -9.21 18.60
C LEU A 32 -13.17 -9.64 18.43
N ASN A 33 -12.87 -10.90 18.73
CA ASN A 33 -11.53 -11.44 18.49
C ASN A 33 -11.32 -11.53 16.98
N PRO A 34 -10.47 -10.71 16.35
CA PRO A 34 -10.25 -10.75 14.91
C PRO A 34 -9.42 -11.98 14.51
N SER A 35 -9.11 -12.92 15.42
CA SER A 35 -8.25 -14.07 15.13
C SER A 35 -8.70 -14.81 13.88
N GLY A 36 -7.93 -14.65 12.80
CA GLY A 36 -8.17 -15.28 11.51
C GLY A 36 -8.95 -14.46 10.48
N ARG A 37 -9.32 -13.20 10.77
CA ARG A 37 -9.89 -12.27 9.78
C ARG A 37 -8.87 -11.21 9.39
N ASP A 38 -8.79 -10.90 8.10
CA ASP A 38 -7.96 -9.80 7.61
C ASP A 38 -8.64 -8.47 7.97
N TRP A 39 -7.86 -7.48 8.43
CA TRP A 39 -8.36 -6.13 8.67
C TRP A 39 -9.01 -5.54 7.43
N MET A 40 -8.55 -5.91 6.23
CA MET A 40 -9.16 -5.52 4.96
C MET A 40 -10.63 -5.96 4.84
N ASP A 41 -11.02 -7.08 5.46
CA ASP A 41 -12.39 -7.60 5.48
C ASP A 41 -13.25 -6.95 6.58
N MET A 42 -12.61 -6.47 7.64
CA MET A 42 -13.29 -5.81 8.78
C MET A 42 -13.45 -4.30 8.58
N THR A 43 -12.63 -3.71 7.72
CA THR A 43 -12.66 -2.29 7.39
C THR A 43 -13.89 -1.99 6.54
N PRO A 44 -14.63 -0.89 6.79
CA PRO A 44 -15.79 -0.50 5.99
C PRO A 44 -15.55 -0.52 4.49
N GLU A 45 -16.56 -0.87 3.68
CA GLU A 45 -16.42 -0.93 2.21
C GLU A 45 -16.02 0.42 1.60
N GLU A 46 -16.65 1.50 2.07
CA GLU A 46 -16.29 2.86 1.67
C GLU A 46 -14.97 3.28 2.33
N THR A 47 -14.00 3.68 1.51
CA THR A 47 -12.68 4.10 1.99
C THR A 47 -12.72 5.53 2.51
N ASP A 48 -12.16 5.76 3.70
CA ASP A 48 -12.09 7.09 4.30
C ASP A 48 -11.40 8.11 3.36
N PRO A 49 -11.93 9.35 3.20
CA PRO A 49 -11.32 10.39 2.39
C PRO A 49 -9.86 10.72 2.75
N ALA A 50 -9.47 10.61 4.02
CA ALA A 50 -8.09 10.85 4.44
C ALA A 50 -7.15 9.76 3.89
N ALA A 51 -7.59 8.50 3.84
CA ALA A 51 -6.80 7.42 3.26
C ALA A 51 -6.67 7.55 1.73
N LEU A 52 -7.71 8.05 1.04
CA LEU A 52 -7.62 8.43 -0.37
C LEU A 52 -6.60 9.57 -0.59
N CYS A 53 -6.59 10.56 0.31
CA CYS A 53 -5.63 11.67 0.29
C CYS A 53 -4.19 11.19 0.56
N ALA A 54 -4.00 10.23 1.48
CA ALA A 54 -2.70 9.62 1.76
C ALA A 54 -2.17 8.86 0.54
N ALA A 55 -3.01 8.10 -0.16
CA ALA A 55 -2.63 7.43 -1.40
C ALA A 55 -2.23 8.41 -2.52
N GLU A 56 -2.92 9.55 -2.64
CA GLU A 56 -2.54 10.63 -3.55
C GLU A 56 -1.20 11.26 -3.17
N THR A 57 -0.96 11.48 -1.87
CA THR A 57 0.30 12.03 -1.36
C THR A 57 1.47 11.08 -1.66
N LEU A 58 1.30 9.80 -1.33
CA LEU A 58 2.28 8.77 -1.66
C LEU A 58 2.54 8.67 -3.17
N THR A 59 1.50 8.80 -4.00
CA THR A 59 1.66 8.83 -5.46
C THR A 59 2.54 10.01 -5.91
N ARG A 60 2.37 11.19 -5.31
CA ARG A 60 3.20 12.37 -5.62
C ARG A 60 4.63 12.19 -5.15
N ASP A 61 4.85 11.56 -4.01
CA ASP A 61 6.20 11.31 -3.50
C ASP A 61 6.92 10.22 -4.28
N LEU A 62 6.21 9.18 -4.72
CA LEU A 62 6.72 8.21 -5.68
C LEU A 62 7.11 8.89 -7.00
N ALA A 63 6.33 9.87 -7.47
CA ALA A 63 6.66 10.65 -8.67
C ALA A 63 7.92 11.52 -8.53
N ARG A 64 8.33 11.85 -7.29
CA ARG A 64 9.58 12.53 -6.98
C ARG A 64 10.74 11.54 -6.88
N ALA A 65 10.49 10.36 -6.31
CA ALA A 65 11.48 9.31 -6.15
C ALA A 65 11.83 8.59 -7.46
N HIS A 66 10.89 8.52 -8.41
CA HIS A 66 10.99 7.79 -9.68
C HIS A 66 10.66 8.71 -10.88
N PRO A 67 11.52 9.71 -11.17
CA PRO A 67 11.29 10.65 -12.26
C PRO A 67 11.19 9.99 -13.66
N GLU A 68 11.77 8.81 -13.83
CA GLU A 68 11.74 7.98 -15.04
C GLU A 68 10.38 7.33 -15.30
N CYS A 69 9.53 7.17 -14.28
CA CYS A 69 8.20 6.56 -14.40
C CYS A 69 7.16 7.58 -14.87
N ARG A 70 7.48 8.36 -15.91
CA ARG A 70 6.61 9.40 -16.48
C ARG A 70 6.27 9.09 -17.93
N MET A 71 4.98 9.21 -18.25
CA MET A 71 4.46 9.19 -19.62
C MET A 71 3.82 10.55 -19.90
N ASP A 72 4.19 11.20 -21.00
CA ASP A 72 3.69 12.55 -21.35
C ASP A 72 3.80 13.58 -20.20
N ARG A 73 4.91 13.52 -19.46
CA ARG A 73 5.22 14.32 -18.26
C ARG A 73 4.37 14.03 -17.01
N VAL A 74 3.42 13.09 -17.09
CA VAL A 74 2.58 12.63 -15.98
C VAL A 74 3.16 11.34 -15.39
N PHE A 75 3.25 11.25 -14.07
CA PHE A 75 3.70 10.04 -13.40
C PHE A 75 2.67 8.90 -13.54
N SER A 76 3.14 7.68 -13.77
CA SER A 76 2.28 6.50 -13.96
C SER A 76 2.69 5.39 -13.00
N LEU A 77 1.73 4.96 -12.17
CA LEU A 77 1.86 3.76 -11.34
C LEU A 77 1.97 2.48 -12.18
N ASP A 78 1.45 2.47 -13.41
CA ASP A 78 1.61 1.36 -14.36
C ASP A 78 3.08 1.19 -14.76
N LEU A 79 3.79 2.30 -15.02
CA LEU A 79 5.22 2.28 -15.30
C LEU A 79 6.03 1.82 -14.08
N LEU A 80 5.71 2.32 -12.89
CA LEU A 80 6.36 1.88 -11.65
C LEU A 80 6.14 0.38 -11.41
N TYR A 81 4.92 -0.11 -11.65
CA TYR A 81 4.61 -1.54 -11.56
C TYR A 81 5.37 -2.36 -12.62
N ALA A 82 5.53 -1.85 -13.84
CA ALA A 82 6.35 -2.51 -14.86
C ALA A 82 7.83 -2.61 -14.44
N VAL A 83 8.37 -1.62 -13.71
CA VAL A 83 9.72 -1.71 -13.12
C VAL A 83 9.79 -2.86 -12.11
N ALA A 84 8.79 -2.99 -11.23
CA ALA A 84 8.71 -4.09 -10.27
C ALA A 84 8.64 -5.47 -10.95
N VAL A 85 7.78 -5.61 -11.97
CA VAL A 85 7.65 -6.85 -12.77
C VAL A 85 8.96 -7.19 -13.48
N ALA A 86 9.61 -6.21 -14.11
CA ALA A 86 10.89 -6.41 -14.78
C ALA A 86 12.01 -6.76 -13.79
N ALA A 87 11.97 -6.25 -12.55
CA ALA A 87 12.91 -6.63 -11.50
C ALA A 87 12.70 -8.08 -11.06
N GLN A 88 11.46 -8.49 -10.80
CA GLN A 88 11.12 -9.85 -10.39
C GLN A 88 11.52 -10.90 -11.44
N GLN A 89 11.34 -10.60 -12.73
CA GLN A 89 11.69 -11.51 -13.84
C GLN A 89 13.20 -11.76 -14.01
N ARG A 90 14.07 -10.94 -13.39
CA ARG A 90 15.53 -11.10 -13.48
C ARG A 90 16.06 -12.18 -12.54
N GLU A 91 15.27 -12.64 -11.57
CA GLU A 91 15.64 -13.72 -10.67
C GLU A 91 14.92 -15.02 -11.02
N SER A 92 15.66 -16.13 -10.99
CA SER A 92 15.10 -17.48 -11.16
C SER A 92 14.49 -18.05 -9.87
N THR A 93 14.65 -17.34 -8.74
CA THR A 93 14.21 -17.79 -7.42
C THR A 93 13.23 -16.76 -6.88
N ILE A 94 12.00 -17.18 -6.59
CA ILE A 94 10.97 -16.32 -6.03
C ILE A 94 11.20 -16.28 -4.51
N ASP A 95 11.66 -15.15 -3.98
CA ASP A 95 11.91 -14.90 -2.55
C ASP A 95 10.79 -14.05 -1.91
N GLY A 96 9.53 -14.24 -2.33
CA GLY A 96 8.39 -13.47 -1.85
C GLY A 96 7.18 -14.34 -1.57
N ASP A 97 6.39 -13.96 -0.56
CA ASP A 97 5.24 -14.72 -0.07
C ASP A 97 3.94 -14.47 -0.86
N ARG A 98 3.99 -13.59 -1.87
CA ARG A 98 2.82 -13.09 -2.60
C ARG A 98 3.08 -12.96 -4.09
N ASP A 99 2.01 -13.14 -4.85
CA ASP A 99 2.00 -12.86 -6.29
C ASP A 99 2.05 -11.35 -6.53
N LEU A 100 2.92 -10.92 -7.45
CA LEU A 100 3.07 -9.52 -7.85
C LEU A 100 1.92 -9.11 -8.79
N LEU A 101 0.77 -8.80 -8.20
CA LEU A 101 -0.42 -8.29 -8.87
C LEU A 101 -0.59 -6.79 -8.58
N PRO A 102 -1.33 -6.03 -9.40
CA PRO A 102 -1.48 -4.58 -9.19
C PRO A 102 -2.07 -4.19 -7.82
N ASP A 103 -3.04 -4.95 -7.33
CA ASP A 103 -3.68 -4.75 -6.04
C ASP A 103 -2.74 -5.07 -4.87
N THR A 104 -2.09 -6.24 -4.89
CA THR A 104 -1.11 -6.61 -3.87
C THR A 104 0.06 -5.64 -3.87
N PHE A 105 0.53 -5.20 -5.04
CA PHE A 105 1.59 -4.20 -5.17
C PHE A 105 1.22 -2.88 -4.49
N GLY A 106 0.01 -2.37 -4.76
CA GLY A 106 -0.48 -1.16 -4.10
C GLY A 106 -0.61 -1.28 -2.58
N HIS A 107 -1.10 -2.44 -2.10
CA HIS A 107 -1.20 -2.72 -0.68
C HIS A 107 0.18 -2.68 0.00
N TYR A 108 1.16 -3.41 -0.52
CA TYR A 108 2.50 -3.48 0.09
C TYR A 108 3.33 -2.21 -0.10
N LEU A 109 3.05 -1.39 -1.14
CA LEU A 109 3.59 -0.03 -1.23
C LEU A 109 3.15 0.83 -0.05
N ALA A 110 1.86 0.82 0.29
CA ALA A 110 1.33 1.59 1.42
C ALA A 110 1.84 1.06 2.76
N MET A 111 1.88 -0.25 2.96
CA MET A 111 2.44 -0.86 4.18
C MET A 111 3.91 -0.46 4.40
N GLN A 112 4.72 -0.52 3.34
CA GLN A 112 6.11 -0.07 3.41
C GLN A 112 6.23 1.43 3.67
N ALA A 113 5.37 2.26 3.06
CA ALA A 113 5.37 3.70 3.28
C ALA A 113 5.01 4.06 4.73
N MET A 114 4.06 3.36 5.34
CA MET A 114 3.68 3.54 6.76
C MET A 114 4.75 3.03 7.73
N GLY A 115 5.70 2.21 7.27
CA GLY A 115 6.76 1.68 8.13
C GLY A 115 6.29 0.59 9.10
N THR A 116 5.25 -0.17 8.72
CA THR A 116 4.64 -1.23 9.57
C THR A 116 5.55 -2.44 9.80
N GLY A 117 6.74 -2.47 9.20
CA GLY A 117 7.65 -3.62 9.21
C GLY A 117 7.32 -4.68 8.16
N VAL A 118 6.26 -4.49 7.37
CA VAL A 118 5.88 -5.34 6.24
C VAL A 118 5.90 -4.51 4.96
N GLY A 119 6.51 -5.02 3.89
CA GLY A 119 6.62 -4.24 2.66
C GLY A 119 6.89 -5.06 1.40
N LEU A 120 7.45 -4.41 0.39
CA LEU A 120 7.75 -5.04 -0.91
C LEU A 120 8.75 -6.19 -0.78
N ARG A 121 9.64 -6.13 0.23
CA ARG A 121 10.62 -7.18 0.50
C ARG A 121 9.96 -8.49 0.89
N ASP A 122 9.04 -8.45 1.86
CA ASP A 122 8.36 -9.65 2.36
C ASP A 122 7.39 -10.20 1.31
N ALA A 123 6.73 -9.31 0.57
CA ALA A 123 5.75 -9.71 -0.43
C ALA A 123 6.37 -10.27 -1.71
N PHE A 124 7.39 -9.60 -2.26
CA PHE A 124 7.88 -9.84 -3.62
C PHE A 124 9.38 -10.10 -3.69
N GLY A 125 10.05 -10.18 -2.55
CA GLY A 125 11.47 -10.45 -2.44
C GLY A 125 12.36 -9.22 -2.57
N ARG A 126 13.65 -9.46 -2.30
CA ARG A 126 14.66 -8.41 -2.20
C ARG A 126 14.83 -7.62 -3.49
N VAL A 127 14.74 -8.25 -4.66
CA VAL A 127 14.96 -7.55 -5.95
C VAL A 127 13.91 -6.48 -6.23
N VAL A 128 12.65 -6.71 -5.89
CA VAL A 128 11.58 -5.72 -6.04
C VAL A 128 11.77 -4.60 -5.03
N TYR A 129 12.11 -4.94 -3.79
CA TYR A 129 12.41 -3.97 -2.74
C TYR A 129 13.57 -3.03 -3.11
N ASP A 130 14.69 -3.59 -3.61
CA ASP A 130 15.86 -2.80 -4.02
C ASP A 130 15.58 -1.95 -5.28
N ALA A 131 14.67 -2.38 -6.15
CA ALA A 131 14.29 -1.65 -7.36
C ALA A 131 13.32 -0.49 -7.11
N ILE A 132 12.47 -0.58 -6.08
CA ILE A 132 11.41 0.39 -5.82
C ILE A 132 11.67 1.13 -4.52
N ARG A 133 12.17 2.37 -4.63
CA ARG A 133 12.27 3.27 -3.48
C ARG A 133 10.87 3.76 -3.07
N VAL A 134 10.45 3.39 -1.86
CA VAL A 134 9.16 3.83 -1.30
C VAL A 134 9.39 4.96 -0.28
N PRO A 135 8.81 6.16 -0.49
CA PRO A 135 8.83 7.24 0.50
C PRO A 135 8.04 6.89 1.76
N HIS A 136 8.47 7.41 2.90
CA HIS A 136 7.73 7.29 4.15
C HIS A 136 6.51 8.22 4.17
N VAL A 137 5.40 7.75 4.73
CA VAL A 137 4.16 8.51 4.96
C VAL A 137 3.70 8.24 6.39
N GLU A 138 3.61 9.28 7.20
CA GLU A 138 3.02 9.20 8.54
C GLU A 138 1.49 9.17 8.41
N PHE A 139 0.88 8.04 8.75
CA PHE A 139 -0.57 7.83 8.70
C PHE A 139 -0.96 6.75 9.72
N GLY A 140 -2.00 7.00 10.51
CA GLY A 140 -2.50 6.06 11.53
C GLY A 140 -3.90 6.46 11.99
N GLY A 141 -4.38 5.86 13.09
CA GLY A 141 -5.77 6.06 13.57
C GLY A 141 -6.24 7.53 13.64
N TYR A 142 -5.43 8.42 14.19
CA TYR A 142 -5.74 9.87 14.29
C TYR A 142 -5.75 10.62 12.95
N SER A 143 -5.33 9.98 11.85
CA SER A 143 -5.34 10.57 10.52
C SER A 143 -6.67 10.42 9.80
N LEU A 144 -7.57 9.54 10.25
CA LEU A 144 -8.86 9.32 9.62
C LEU A 144 -9.77 10.53 9.77
N SER A 145 -10.63 10.75 8.77
CA SER A 145 -11.58 11.88 8.79
C SER A 145 -12.74 11.69 9.78
N ARG A 146 -12.89 10.46 10.29
CA ARG A 146 -13.96 10.04 11.21
C ARG A 146 -13.35 9.19 12.33
N ASP A 147 -14.02 9.22 13.48
CA ASP A 147 -13.85 8.24 14.54
C ASP A 147 -14.79 7.07 14.26
N TYR A 148 -14.22 5.88 14.11
CA TYR A 148 -14.96 4.65 13.81
C TYR A 148 -15.36 3.89 15.08
N PHE A 149 -14.82 4.28 16.25
CA PHE A 149 -15.04 3.66 17.56
C PHE A 149 -15.19 4.70 18.67
#